data_AF-A0A941HUU8-F1
#
_entry.id   AF-A0A941HUU8-F1
#
_cell.length_a   1.000
_cell.length_b   1.000
_cell.length_c   1.000
_cell.angle_alpha   90.00
_cell.angle_beta   90.00
_cell.angle_gamma   90.00
#
_symmetry.space_group_name_H-M   'P 1'
#
loop_
_entity.id
_entity.type
_entity.pdbx_description
1 polymer ?
#
loop_
_entity_poly.entity_id
_entity_poly.type
_entity_poly.pdbx_seq_one_letter_code
_entity_poly.pdbx_strand_id
1 'polypeptide(L)'
;MSTLRRLIDLPGIADLEFASVLKPAMREPGAQAQFPQLDEVSRANFGLTLDEADEVALPADWDRIERKSERDQVLAFEAAGWDVTDKRRPLKILPQFTLQMWLAIRGVAGALPYQAEEDVEAKMSSSLAADAAKFRRDR
;
A
#
# COMPACT_ATOMS: atom_id res chain seq x y z
N MET A 1 7.50 11.54 13.53
CA MET A 1 7.52 10.61 12.38
C MET A 1 6.10 10.13 12.19
N SER A 2 5.41 10.58 11.15
CA SER A 2 4.12 10.00 10.77
C SER A 2 4.36 8.54 10.40
N THR A 3 3.51 7.65 10.89
CA THR A 3 3.52 6.25 10.47
C THR A 3 3.05 6.21 9.02
N LEU A 4 3.84 5.62 8.11
CA LEU A 4 3.43 5.44 6.70
C LEU A 4 2.20 4.54 6.62
N ARG A 5 1.29 4.82 5.68
CA ARG A 5 0.16 3.92 5.39
C ARG A 5 0.72 2.66 4.75
N ARG A 6 0.32 1.47 5.21
CA ARG A 6 0.95 0.22 4.77
C ARG A 6 0.05 -0.53 3.81
N LEU A 7 0.58 -0.93 2.66
CA LEU A 7 -0.14 -1.73 1.66
C LEU A 7 -0.56 -3.09 2.26
N ILE A 8 0.30 -3.71 3.07
CA ILE A 8 0.01 -5.00 3.72
C ILE A 8 -1.17 -4.94 4.70
N ASP A 9 -1.48 -3.76 5.24
CA ASP A 9 -2.57 -3.58 6.21
C ASP A 9 -3.94 -3.40 5.52
N LEU A 10 -3.96 -3.32 4.18
CA LEU A 10 -5.21 -3.26 3.42
C LEU A 10 -5.94 -4.62 3.42
N PRO A 11 -7.29 -4.63 3.45
CA PRO A 11 -8.07 -5.86 3.41
C PRO A 11 -7.65 -6.80 2.28
N GLY A 12 -7.30 -8.04 2.65
CA GLY A 12 -6.92 -9.11 1.72
C GLY A 12 -5.46 -9.11 1.26
N ILE A 13 -4.69 -8.02 1.42
CA ILE A 13 -3.31 -7.96 0.92
C ILE A 13 -2.38 -8.91 1.68
N ALA A 14 -2.46 -8.95 3.00
CA ALA A 14 -1.63 -9.85 3.81
C ALA A 14 -1.86 -11.34 3.45
N ASP A 15 -3.12 -11.72 3.19
CA ASP A 15 -3.49 -13.07 2.79
C ASP A 15 -2.93 -13.42 1.41
N LEU A 16 -2.99 -12.48 0.46
CA LEU A 16 -2.38 -12.66 -0.86
C LEU A 16 -0.86 -12.73 -0.79
N GLU A 17 -0.22 -11.91 0.04
CA GLU A 17 1.23 -11.94 0.25
C GLU A 17 1.65 -13.31 0.77
N PHE A 18 0.95 -13.83 1.79
CA PHE A 18 1.17 -15.18 2.31
C PHE A 18 0.92 -16.26 1.26
N ALA A 19 -0.22 -16.19 0.54
CA ALA A 19 -0.56 -17.15 -0.51
C ALA A 19 0.48 -17.15 -1.63
N SER A 20 1.04 -16.00 -1.98
CA SER A 20 2.09 -15.88 -3.00
C SER A 20 3.36 -16.64 -2.61
N VAL A 21 3.65 -16.79 -1.30
CA VAL A 21 4.79 -17.59 -0.82
C VAL A 21 4.60 -19.06 -1.21
N LEU A 22 3.38 -19.57 -1.05
CA LEU A 22 3.03 -20.96 -1.36
C LEU A 22 2.80 -21.16 -2.87
N LYS A 23 2.34 -20.13 -3.57
CA LYS A 23 2.01 -20.14 -5.00
C LYS A 23 2.78 -19.04 -5.73
N PRO A 24 4.06 -19.24 -6.06
CA PRO A 24 4.88 -18.22 -6.73
C PRO A 24 4.26 -17.69 -8.04
N ALA A 25 3.49 -18.53 -8.75
CA ALA A 25 2.77 -18.15 -9.96
C ALA A 25 1.79 -16.97 -9.78
N MET A 26 1.35 -16.68 -8.54
CA MET A 26 0.52 -15.50 -8.26
C MET A 26 1.22 -14.16 -8.50
N ARG A 27 2.55 -14.16 -8.60
CA ARG A 27 3.36 -12.94 -8.76
C ARG A 27 3.65 -12.61 -10.22
N GLU A 28 3.39 -13.57 -11.11
CA GLU A 28 3.70 -13.46 -12.53
C GLU A 28 2.70 -12.55 -13.26
N PRO A 29 3.09 -11.93 -14.39
CA PRO A 29 2.14 -11.21 -15.24
C PRO A 29 0.99 -12.12 -15.70
N GLY A 30 -0.24 -11.62 -15.65
CA GLY A 30 -1.44 -12.36 -16.05
C GLY A 30 -1.93 -13.41 -15.03
N ALA A 31 -1.38 -13.41 -13.81
CA ALA A 31 -1.80 -14.28 -12.72
C ALA A 31 -3.31 -14.20 -12.41
N GLN A 32 -3.94 -13.07 -12.71
CA GLN A 32 -5.38 -12.79 -12.55
C GLN A 32 -6.26 -13.90 -13.17
N ALA A 33 -5.85 -14.43 -14.33
CA ALA A 33 -6.60 -15.48 -15.02
C ALA A 33 -6.70 -16.79 -14.22
N GLN A 34 -5.71 -17.07 -13.36
CA GLN A 34 -5.67 -18.26 -12.50
C GLN A 34 -6.05 -17.95 -11.05
N PHE A 35 -5.94 -16.69 -10.65
CA PHE A 35 -6.09 -16.22 -9.28
C PHE A 35 -7.01 -15.00 -9.26
N PRO A 36 -8.33 -15.18 -9.50
CA PRO A 36 -9.28 -14.07 -9.60
C PRO A 36 -9.36 -13.22 -8.33
N GLN A 37 -8.97 -13.76 -7.18
CA GLN A 37 -8.88 -13.01 -5.92
C GLN A 37 -7.90 -11.82 -5.99
N LEU A 38 -6.96 -11.79 -6.93
CA LEU A 38 -6.10 -10.63 -7.18
C LEU A 38 -6.92 -9.43 -7.64
N ASP A 39 -7.83 -9.65 -8.59
CA ASP A 39 -8.72 -8.62 -9.11
C ASP A 39 -9.80 -8.23 -8.11
N GLU A 40 -10.31 -9.18 -7.33
CA GLU A 40 -11.26 -8.90 -6.26
C GLU A 40 -10.66 -7.97 -5.22
N VAL A 41 -9.46 -8.27 -4.73
CA VAL A 41 -8.75 -7.43 -3.75
C VAL A 41 -8.33 -6.10 -4.35
N SER A 42 -7.89 -6.08 -5.62
CA SER A 42 -7.55 -4.84 -6.34
C SER A 42 -8.77 -3.92 -6.44
N ARG A 43 -9.90 -4.45 -6.89
CA ARG A 43 -11.14 -3.69 -7.04
C ARG A 43 -11.68 -3.22 -5.68
N ALA A 44 -11.62 -4.05 -4.65
CA ALA A 44 -12.09 -3.69 -3.32
C ALA A 44 -11.27 -2.53 -2.70
N ASN A 45 -9.96 -2.49 -2.94
CA ASN A 45 -9.09 -1.47 -2.35
C ASN A 45 -8.91 -0.23 -3.23
N PHE A 46 -8.85 -0.42 -4.55
CA PHE A 46 -8.49 0.66 -5.49
C PHE A 46 -9.62 1.05 -6.43
N GLY A 47 -10.69 0.26 -6.52
CA GLY A 47 -11.82 0.51 -7.42
C GLY A 47 -11.61 0.03 -8.86
N LEU A 48 -10.46 -0.56 -9.19
CA LEU A 48 -10.14 -1.11 -10.50
C LEU A 48 -9.24 -2.36 -10.41
N THR A 49 -9.28 -3.19 -11.44
CA THR A 49 -8.37 -4.34 -11.63
C THR A 49 -7.04 -3.93 -12.28
N LEU A 50 -6.10 -4.86 -12.40
CA LEU A 50 -4.84 -4.57 -13.11
C LEU A 50 -5.07 -4.31 -14.60
N ASP A 51 -5.91 -5.13 -15.24
CA ASP A 51 -6.23 -4.98 -16.66
C ASP A 51 -6.94 -3.65 -16.94
N GLU A 52 -7.93 -3.28 -16.11
CA GLU A 52 -8.59 -1.96 -16.20
C GLU A 52 -7.60 -0.81 -16.02
N ALA A 53 -6.58 -0.99 -15.17
CA ALA A 53 -5.53 0.01 -14.94
C ALA A 53 -4.57 0.15 -16.12
N ASP A 54 -4.25 -0.93 -16.83
CA ASP A 54 -3.39 -0.90 -18.01
C ASP A 54 -4.07 -0.20 -19.19
N GLU A 55 -5.40 -0.22 -19.23
CA GLU A 55 -6.21 0.52 -20.21
C GLU A 55 -6.32 2.03 -19.93
N VAL A 56 -5.94 2.49 -18.72
CA VAL A 56 -6.03 3.92 -18.36
C VAL A 56 -5.06 4.74 -19.20
N ALA A 57 -5.58 5.80 -19.83
CA ALA A 57 -4.77 6.77 -20.54
C ALA A 57 -3.81 7.49 -19.57
N LEU A 58 -2.52 7.18 -19.67
CA LEU A 58 -1.52 7.73 -18.78
C LEU A 58 -1.15 9.18 -19.16
N PRO A 59 -0.96 10.08 -18.18
CA PRO A 59 -0.41 11.41 -18.42
C PRO A 59 0.93 11.40 -19.15
N ALA A 60 1.25 12.48 -19.84
CA ALA A 60 2.50 12.59 -20.61
C ALA A 60 3.76 12.51 -19.72
N ASP A 61 3.66 12.95 -18.47
CA ASP A 61 4.73 12.93 -17.45
C ASP A 61 4.69 11.66 -16.58
N TRP A 62 4.09 10.57 -17.08
CA TRP A 62 4.04 9.32 -16.34
C TRP A 62 5.44 8.72 -16.17
N ASP A 63 5.84 8.48 -14.93
CA ASP A 63 7.19 8.09 -14.56
C ASP A 63 7.46 6.59 -14.70
N ARG A 64 6.45 5.81 -15.13
CA ARG A 64 6.54 4.37 -15.39
C ARG A 64 7.05 3.59 -14.18
N ILE A 65 6.54 3.93 -13.00
CA ILE A 65 6.98 3.32 -11.73
C ILE A 65 6.91 1.78 -11.78
N GLU A 66 5.93 1.24 -12.49
CA GLU A 66 5.70 -0.19 -12.67
C GLU A 66 6.85 -0.93 -13.36
N ARG A 67 7.75 -0.19 -14.05
CA ARG A 67 8.91 -0.73 -14.76
C ARG A 67 10.23 -0.48 -14.05
N LYS A 68 10.23 0.29 -12.95
CA LYS A 68 11.45 0.61 -12.20
C LYS A 68 11.88 -0.57 -11.34
N SER A 69 13.12 -0.51 -10.85
CA SER A 69 13.63 -1.49 -9.89
C SER A 69 12.77 -1.53 -8.62
N GLU A 70 12.70 -2.67 -7.93
CA GLU A 70 11.95 -2.78 -6.67
C GLU A 70 12.37 -1.71 -5.65
N ARG A 71 13.66 -1.38 -5.61
CA ARG A 71 14.18 -0.33 -4.73
C ARG A 71 13.58 1.04 -5.06
N ASP A 72 13.54 1.40 -6.34
CA ASP A 72 13.01 2.69 -6.77
C ASP A 72 11.49 2.77 -6.58
N GLN A 73 10.80 1.64 -6.76
CA GLN A 73 9.37 1.51 -6.43
C GLN A 73 9.13 1.80 -4.95
N VAL A 74 9.85 1.12 -4.05
CA VAL A 74 9.73 1.36 -2.59
C VAL A 74 9.97 2.82 -2.24
N LEU A 75 11.02 3.44 -2.78
CA LEU A 75 11.34 4.85 -2.50
C LEU A 75 10.25 5.80 -3.00
N ALA A 76 9.66 5.53 -4.17
CA ALA A 76 8.59 6.36 -4.72
C ALA A 76 7.31 6.24 -3.89
N PHE A 77 6.92 5.02 -3.48
CA PHE A 77 5.78 4.81 -2.61
C PHE A 77 5.99 5.44 -1.23
N GLU A 78 7.19 5.32 -0.65
CA GLU A 78 7.55 5.96 0.62
C GLU A 78 7.42 7.49 0.52
N ALA A 79 7.92 8.08 -0.56
CA ALA A 79 7.78 9.52 -0.83
C ALA A 79 6.31 9.95 -1.00
N ALA A 80 5.44 9.03 -1.44
CA ALA A 80 3.99 9.22 -1.53
C ALA A 80 3.23 8.91 -0.22
N GLY A 81 3.95 8.62 0.87
CA GLY A 81 3.36 8.34 2.18
C GLY A 81 2.85 6.90 2.35
N TRP A 82 3.40 5.95 1.59
CA TRP A 82 3.03 4.54 1.61
C TRP A 82 4.23 3.60 1.85
N ASP A 83 4.04 2.60 2.70
CA ASP A 83 4.96 1.49 2.92
C ASP A 83 4.46 0.24 2.16
N VAL A 84 5.25 -0.20 1.19
CA VAL A 84 4.99 -1.39 0.37
C VAL A 84 5.94 -2.54 0.72
N THR A 85 6.40 -2.59 1.97
CA THR A 85 7.35 -3.59 2.47
C THR A 85 6.79 -4.42 3.63
N ASP A 86 7.29 -5.66 3.76
CA ASP A 86 7.22 -6.46 4.98
C ASP A 86 8.62 -6.84 5.43
N LYS A 87 8.92 -6.65 6.72
CA LYS A 87 10.24 -6.92 7.32
C LYS A 87 11.41 -6.34 6.49
N ARG A 88 11.24 -5.12 5.96
CA ARG A 88 12.19 -4.36 5.11
C ARG A 88 12.45 -4.96 3.73
N ARG A 89 11.60 -5.87 3.26
CA ARG A 89 11.63 -6.39 1.88
C ARG A 89 10.36 -5.94 1.16
N PRO A 90 10.43 -5.58 -0.14
CA PRO A 90 9.24 -5.34 -0.94
C PRO A 90 8.27 -6.52 -0.82
N LEU A 91 6.96 -6.22 -0.77
CA LEU A 91 5.95 -7.27 -0.83
C LEU A 91 6.11 -8.06 -2.13
N LYS A 92 6.04 -9.38 -2.04
CA LYS A 92 6.18 -10.24 -3.22
C LYS A 92 5.01 -10.10 -4.17
N ILE A 93 3.84 -9.70 -3.64
CA ILE A 93 2.64 -9.43 -4.43
C ILE A 93 2.61 -8.00 -5.01
N LEU A 94 3.56 -7.13 -4.66
CA LEU A 94 3.62 -5.75 -5.13
C LEU A 94 3.43 -5.59 -6.65
N PRO A 95 4.05 -6.40 -7.52
CA PRO A 95 3.88 -6.26 -8.98
C PRO A 95 2.42 -6.33 -9.46
N GLN A 96 1.54 -6.99 -8.71
CA GLN A 96 0.12 -7.12 -9.05
C GLN A 96 -0.71 -5.88 -8.68
N PHE A 97 -0.15 -4.95 -7.92
CA PHE A 97 -0.85 -3.78 -7.38
C PHE A 97 -0.15 -2.44 -7.68
N THR A 98 1.09 -2.46 -8.17
CA THR A 98 1.90 -1.25 -8.38
C THR A 98 1.17 -0.20 -9.23
N LEU A 99 0.59 -0.60 -10.36
CA LEU A 99 -0.03 0.34 -11.30
C LEU A 99 -1.29 0.98 -10.73
N GLN A 100 -2.21 0.15 -10.20
CA GLN A 100 -3.48 0.60 -9.62
C GLN A 100 -3.25 1.55 -8.46
N MET A 101 -2.32 1.20 -7.57
CA MET A 101 -1.97 2.01 -6.42
C MET A 101 -1.35 3.35 -6.85
N TRP A 102 -0.46 3.36 -7.84
CA TRP A 102 0.18 4.60 -8.30
C TRP A 102 -0.79 5.53 -9.04
N LEU A 103 -1.70 4.97 -9.83
CA LEU A 103 -2.80 5.71 -10.45
C LEU A 103 -3.68 6.38 -9.39
N ALA A 104 -4.04 5.64 -8.34
CA ALA A 104 -4.86 6.14 -7.24
C ALA A 104 -4.12 7.23 -6.44
N ILE A 105 -2.84 7.03 -6.13
CA ILE A 105 -1.98 8.02 -5.45
C ILE A 105 -1.91 9.33 -6.24
N ARG A 106 -1.72 9.25 -7.57
CA ARG A 106 -1.62 10.43 -8.44
C ARG A 106 -2.98 11.01 -8.83
N GLY A 107 -4.08 10.42 -8.39
CA GLY A 107 -5.45 10.88 -8.70
C GLY A 107 -5.82 10.73 -10.18
N VAL A 108 -5.18 9.81 -10.91
CA VAL A 108 -5.44 9.58 -12.34
C VAL A 108 -6.62 8.63 -12.53
N ALA A 109 -6.65 7.52 -11.79
CA ALA A 109 -7.73 6.55 -11.82
C ALA A 109 -7.78 5.77 -10.49
N GLY A 110 -8.94 5.22 -10.17
CA GLY A 110 -9.17 4.55 -8.90
C GLY A 110 -9.24 5.50 -7.71
N ALA A 111 -9.28 4.92 -6.52
CA ALA A 111 -9.29 5.65 -5.26
C ALA A 111 -8.43 4.91 -4.24
N LEU A 112 -7.80 5.64 -3.31
CA LEU A 112 -7.18 5.00 -2.15
C LEU A 112 -8.26 4.71 -1.11
N PRO A 113 -8.15 3.58 -0.38
CA PRO A 113 -9.06 3.31 0.71
C PRO A 113 -8.89 4.40 1.77
N TYR A 114 -10.02 4.94 2.24
CA TYR A 114 -10.01 5.96 3.27
C TYR A 114 -9.40 5.40 4.55
N GLN A 115 -8.25 5.95 4.94
CA GLN A 115 -7.68 5.79 6.27
C GLN A 115 -7.70 7.16 6.92
N ALA A 116 -8.49 7.32 7.99
CA ALA A 116 -8.44 8.53 8.79
C ALA A 116 -6.99 8.71 9.26
N GLU A 117 -6.40 9.88 8.99
CA GLU A 117 -5.07 10.19 9.51
C GLU A 117 -5.12 10.08 11.04
N GLU A 118 -4.17 9.37 11.65
CA GLU A 118 -4.01 9.42 13.11
C GLU A 118 -3.78 10.88 13.49
N ASP A 119 -4.77 11.47 14.16
CA ASP A 119 -4.71 12.84 14.62
C ASP A 119 -3.46 13.03 15.49
N VAL A 120 -2.49 13.77 14.98
CA VAL A 120 -1.19 13.99 15.62
C VAL A 120 -1.40 14.64 17.00
N GLU A 121 -2.49 15.36 17.18
CA GLU A 121 -2.89 16.00 18.43
C GLU A 121 -3.33 14.99 19.51
N ALA A 122 -3.96 13.87 19.11
CA ALA A 122 -4.33 12.76 20.00
C ALA A 122 -3.08 12.00 20.53
N LYS A 123 -2.03 11.90 19.71
CA LYS A 123 -0.76 11.26 20.10
C LYS A 123 0.06 12.11 21.06
N MET A 124 0.05 13.44 20.89
CA MET A 124 0.73 14.36 21.80
C MET A 124 0.03 14.45 23.17
N SER A 125 -1.31 14.51 23.18
CA SER A 125 -2.10 14.56 24.41
C SER A 125 -1.99 13.28 25.25
N SER A 126 -1.98 12.10 24.62
CA SER A 126 -1.76 10.83 25.33
C SER A 126 -0.35 10.69 25.94
N SER A 127 0.70 11.18 25.26
CA SER A 127 2.05 11.23 25.83
C SER A 127 2.14 12.15 27.05
N LEU A 128 1.53 13.34 26.98
CA LEU A 128 1.50 14.30 28.09
C LEU A 128 0.74 13.75 29.31
N ALA A 129 -0.37 13.04 29.09
CA ALA A 129 -1.13 12.40 30.16
C ALA A 129 -0.35 11.26 30.82
N ALA A 130 0.37 10.45 30.04
CA ALA A 130 1.22 9.37 30.55
C ALA A 130 2.39 9.89 31.40
N ASP A 131 3.02 10.99 30.98
CA ASP A 131 4.10 11.62 31.75
C ASP A 131 3.56 12.25 33.04
N ALA A 132 2.40 12.92 32.99
CA ALA A 132 1.75 13.49 34.18
C ALA A 132 1.31 12.43 35.22
N ALA A 133 1.04 11.20 34.79
CA ALA A 133 0.73 10.08 35.70
C ALA A 133 1.99 9.54 36.39
N LYS A 134 3.14 9.52 35.69
CA LYS A 134 4.44 9.14 36.28
C LYS A 134 4.89 10.14 37.34
N PHE A 135 4.77 11.44 37.07
CA PHE A 135 5.11 12.49 38.04
C PHE A 135 4.28 12.42 39.34
N ARG A 136 3.05 11.91 39.28
CA ARG A 136 2.20 11.71 40.47
C ARG A 136 2.54 10.47 41.28
N ARG A 137 3.27 9.51 40.71
CA ARG A 137 3.64 8.25 41.36
C ARG A 137 4.98 8.32 42.10
N ASP A 138 5.86 9.24 41.70
CA ASP A 138 7.17 9.51 42.33
C ASP A 138 7.13 10.59 43.42
N ARG A 139 5.96 10.87 44.00
CA ARG A 139 5.79 11.78 45.15
C ARG A 139 5.28 11.04 46.38
#